data_AF-A0A748CSX9-F1
#
_entry.id   AF-A0A748CSX9-F1
#
_cell.length_a   1.000
_cell.length_b   1.000
_cell.length_c   1.000
_cell.angle_alpha   90.00
_cell.angle_beta   90.00
_cell.angle_gamma   90.00
#
_symmetry.space_group_name_H-M   'P 1'
#
loop_
_entity.id
_entity.type
_entity.pdbx_description
1 polymer ?
#
loop_
_entity_poly.entity_id
_entity_poly.type
_entity_poly.pdbx_seq_one_letter_code
_entity_poly.pdbx_strand_id
1 'polypeptide(L)'
;MTTITREQAKKIIEAADEVISALAGTNEDVHPGSDNMLRLWDDLNDRYAPPEVVRELARIALASLEREQIRREHAEWSDATFGNVGPVGPLKHLSKEALEAAADPSDPLEWADMQFLLWDAQRRMGISDN
;
A
#
# COMPACT_ATOMS: atom_id res chain seq x y z
N MET A 1 -5.44 -7.44 17.01
CA MET A 1 -6.01 -7.18 15.67
C MET A 1 -5.72 -8.39 14.80
N THR A 2 -6.71 -8.90 14.08
CA THR A 2 -6.50 -10.01 13.16
C THR A 2 -5.92 -9.42 11.88
N THR A 3 -4.65 -9.69 11.60
CA THR A 3 -3.96 -9.18 10.42
C THR A 3 -4.40 -9.99 9.19
N ILE A 4 -4.87 -9.31 8.14
CA ILE A 4 -5.12 -9.96 6.84
C ILE A 4 -3.78 -10.44 6.29
N THR A 5 -3.69 -11.73 5.96
CA THR A 5 -2.48 -12.31 5.38
C THR A 5 -2.43 -12.07 3.87
N ARG A 6 -1.23 -12.13 3.29
CA ARG A 6 -1.06 -12.06 1.82
C ARG A 6 -1.88 -13.13 1.08
N GLU A 7 -1.89 -14.36 1.58
CA GLU A 7 -2.64 -15.45 0.96
C GLU A 7 -4.16 -15.25 1.07
N GLN A 8 -4.64 -14.68 2.18
CA GLN A 8 -6.05 -14.29 2.29
C GLN A 8 -6.40 -13.18 1.30
N ALA A 9 -5.56 -12.15 1.17
CA ALA A 9 -5.78 -11.08 0.20
C ALA A 9 -5.83 -11.61 -1.25
N LYS A 10 -4.93 -12.55 -1.62
CA LYS A 10 -4.98 -13.19 -2.94
C LYS A 10 -6.29 -13.92 -3.20
N LYS A 11 -6.77 -14.71 -2.23
CA LYS A 11 -8.04 -15.44 -2.37
C LYS A 11 -9.23 -14.50 -2.54
N ILE A 12 -9.23 -13.37 -1.84
CA ILE A 12 -10.26 -12.33 -2.02
C ILE A 12 -10.22 -11.76 -3.43
N ILE A 13 -9.02 -11.48 -3.96
CA ILE A 13 -8.83 -10.99 -5.33
C ILE A 13 -9.31 -12.04 -6.35
N GLU A 14 -8.86 -13.29 -6.22
CA GLU A 14 -9.24 -14.38 -7.12
C GLU A 14 -10.77 -14.58 -7.13
N ALA A 15 -11.41 -14.64 -5.97
CA ALA A 15 -12.87 -14.77 -5.87
C ALA A 15 -13.60 -13.54 -6.44
N ALA A 16 -13.07 -12.33 -6.23
CA ALA A 16 -13.63 -11.12 -6.83
C ALA A 16 -13.49 -11.12 -8.36
N ASP A 17 -12.36 -11.57 -8.90
CA ASP A 17 -12.11 -11.66 -10.34
C ASP A 17 -13.04 -12.69 -11.01
N GLU A 18 -13.33 -13.81 -10.35
CA GLU A 18 -14.34 -14.79 -10.80
C GLU A 18 -15.73 -14.15 -10.89
N VAL A 19 -16.16 -13.41 -9.86
CA VAL A 19 -17.42 -12.66 -9.88
C VAL A 19 -17.44 -11.61 -10.99
N ILE A 20 -16.35 -10.83 -11.13
CA ILE A 20 -16.23 -9.74 -12.13
C ILE A 20 -16.30 -10.31 -13.55
N SER A 21 -15.55 -11.38 -13.82
CA SER A 21 -15.55 -12.05 -15.14
C SER A 21 -16.92 -12.67 -15.46
N ALA A 22 -17.60 -13.26 -14.48
CA ALA A 22 -18.94 -13.79 -14.66
C ALA A 22 -19.94 -12.67 -14.99
N LEU A 23 -19.92 -11.55 -14.27
CA LEU A 23 -20.73 -10.37 -14.56
C LEU A 23 -20.46 -9.76 -15.94
N ALA A 24 -19.20 -9.78 -16.38
CA ALA A 24 -18.78 -9.32 -17.70
C ALA A 24 -19.18 -10.29 -18.83
N GLY A 25 -19.67 -11.50 -18.50
CA GLY A 25 -19.99 -12.54 -19.47
C GLY A 25 -18.77 -13.16 -20.14
N THR A 26 -17.58 -12.99 -19.55
CA THR A 26 -16.31 -13.54 -20.05
C THR A 26 -15.87 -14.79 -19.32
N ASN A 27 -16.59 -15.19 -18.26
CA ASN A 27 -16.38 -16.45 -17.57
C ASN A 27 -16.98 -17.62 -18.38
N GLU A 28 -16.18 -18.65 -18.60
CA GLU A 28 -16.57 -19.82 -19.42
C GLU A 28 -17.61 -20.71 -18.72
N ASP A 29 -17.58 -20.76 -17.40
CA ASP A 29 -18.34 -21.71 -16.58
C ASP A 29 -19.58 -21.09 -15.92
N VAL A 30 -19.58 -19.77 -15.72
CA VAL A 30 -20.60 -19.07 -14.95
C VAL A 30 -21.17 -17.89 -15.72
N HIS A 31 -22.48 -17.94 -15.97
CA HIS A 31 -23.21 -16.85 -16.61
C HIS A 31 -23.96 -15.98 -15.58
N PRO A 32 -24.16 -14.68 -15.87
CA PRO A 32 -25.01 -13.81 -15.07
C PRO A 32 -26.41 -14.40 -14.88
N GLY A 33 -26.86 -14.49 -13.63
CA GLY A 33 -28.20 -15.00 -13.28
C GLY A 33 -28.31 -16.51 -13.11
N SER A 34 -27.20 -17.26 -13.22
CA SER A 34 -27.16 -18.69 -12.88
C SER A 34 -27.08 -18.94 -11.36
N ASP A 35 -27.47 -20.13 -10.90
CA ASP A 35 -27.26 -20.54 -9.50
C ASP A 35 -25.77 -20.56 -9.11
N ASN A 36 -24.88 -20.82 -10.07
CA ASN A 36 -23.43 -20.74 -9.86
C ASN A 36 -22.98 -19.31 -9.58
N MET A 37 -23.65 -18.29 -10.12
CA MET A 37 -23.37 -16.89 -9.79
C MET A 37 -23.64 -16.60 -8.31
N LEU A 38 -24.72 -17.17 -7.74
CA LEU A 38 -25.01 -17.02 -6.31
C LEU A 38 -23.87 -17.62 -5.46
N ARG A 39 -23.36 -18.79 -5.85
CA ARG A 39 -22.21 -19.41 -5.15
C ARG A 39 -20.95 -18.56 -5.19
N LEU A 40 -20.64 -17.93 -6.32
CA LEU A 40 -19.48 -17.03 -6.40
C LEU A 40 -19.63 -15.83 -5.46
N TRP A 41 -20.83 -15.26 -5.38
CA TRP A 41 -21.12 -14.18 -4.44
C TRP A 41 -21.04 -14.63 -2.97
N ASP A 42 -21.57 -15.82 -2.66
CA ASP A 42 -21.52 -16.38 -1.31
C ASP A 42 -20.07 -16.69 -0.90
N ASP A 43 -19.27 -17.29 -1.77
CA ASP A 43 -17.85 -17.55 -1.50
C ASP A 43 -17.08 -16.22 -1.30
N LEU A 44 -17.31 -15.21 -2.13
CA LEU A 44 -16.69 -13.90 -1.94
C LEU A 44 -17.12 -13.25 -0.61
N ASN A 45 -18.42 -13.13 -0.35
CA ASN A 45 -18.95 -12.32 0.75
C ASN A 45 -18.93 -13.04 2.10
N ASP A 46 -19.19 -14.35 2.15
CA ASP A 46 -19.34 -15.08 3.40
C ASP A 46 -18.03 -15.76 3.83
N ARG A 47 -17.22 -16.19 2.84
CA ARG A 47 -16.02 -16.98 3.12
C ARG A 47 -14.73 -16.17 3.08
N TYR A 48 -14.55 -15.33 2.06
CA TYR A 48 -13.27 -14.65 1.84
C TYR A 48 -13.25 -13.21 2.33
N ALA A 49 -14.31 -12.44 2.09
CA ALA A 49 -14.45 -11.03 2.44
C ALA A 49 -15.72 -10.73 3.25
N PRO A 50 -15.92 -11.36 4.44
CA PRO A 50 -16.97 -10.95 5.36
C PRO A 50 -16.77 -9.50 5.83
N PRO A 51 -17.81 -8.85 6.38
CA PRO A 51 -17.76 -7.43 6.74
C PRO A 51 -16.56 -7.00 7.58
N GLU A 52 -16.10 -7.85 8.51
CA GLU A 52 -14.91 -7.58 9.34
C GLU A 52 -13.63 -7.52 8.50
N VAL A 53 -13.51 -8.39 7.50
CA VAL A 53 -12.38 -8.43 6.57
C VAL A 53 -12.44 -7.23 5.62
N VAL A 54 -13.61 -6.91 5.08
CA VAL A 54 -13.79 -5.71 4.22
C VAL A 54 -13.41 -4.45 4.97
N ARG A 55 -13.83 -4.30 6.23
CA ARG A 55 -13.45 -3.17 7.08
C ARG A 55 -11.95 -3.11 7.32
N GLU A 56 -11.30 -4.25 7.54
CA GLU A 56 -9.85 -4.35 7.72
C GLU A 56 -9.10 -3.97 6.45
N LEU A 57 -9.53 -4.46 5.28
CA LEU A 57 -9.01 -4.06 3.97
C LEU A 57 -9.15 -2.56 3.74
N ALA A 58 -10.32 -1.98 4.03
CA ALA A 58 -10.56 -0.55 3.88
C ALA A 58 -9.63 0.29 4.76
N ARG A 59 -9.34 -0.16 5.98
CA ARG A 59 -8.40 0.54 6.87
C ARG A 59 -6.96 0.46 6.36
N ILE A 60 -6.52 -0.71 5.87
CA ILE A 60 -5.20 -0.89 5.28
C ILE A 60 -5.06 0.00 4.03
N ALA A 61 -6.08 0.01 3.17
CA ALA A 61 -6.12 0.87 1.99
C ALA A 61 -6.06 2.36 2.35
N LEU A 62 -6.83 2.79 3.36
CA LEU A 62 -6.80 4.17 3.84
C LEU A 62 -5.41 4.58 4.34
N ALA A 63 -4.77 3.75 5.18
CA ALA A 63 -3.41 4.02 5.67
C ALA A 63 -2.38 4.08 4.53
N SER A 64 -2.55 3.24 3.49
CA SER A 64 -1.71 3.28 2.28
C SER A 64 -1.90 4.58 1.50
N LEU A 65 -3.14 5.05 1.35
CA LEU A 65 -3.45 6.32 0.66
C LEU A 65 -2.89 7.52 1.43
N GLU A 66 -3.01 7.53 2.76
CA GLU A 66 -2.44 8.57 3.62
C GLU A 66 -0.90 8.62 3.51
N ARG A 67 -0.23 7.45 3.54
CA ARG A 67 1.23 7.36 3.36
C ARG A 67 1.67 7.90 1.99
N GLU A 68 0.93 7.57 0.93
CA GLU A 68 1.24 8.07 -0.42
C GLU A 68 1.03 9.58 -0.53
N GLN A 69 -0.02 10.12 0.12
CA GLN A 69 -0.22 11.56 0.21
C GLN A 69 0.96 12.25 0.90
N ILE A 70 1.36 11.78 2.08
CA ILE A 70 2.50 12.33 2.84
C ILE A 70 3.78 12.28 1.99
N ARG A 71 4.03 11.16 1.31
CA ARG A 71 5.20 11.01 0.43
C ARG A 71 5.21 12.04 -0.70
N ARG A 72 4.06 12.27 -1.33
CA ARG A 72 3.91 13.26 -2.41
C ARG A 72 4.12 14.68 -1.91
N GLU A 73 3.47 15.05 -0.80
CA GLU A 73 3.61 16.38 -0.20
C GLU A 73 5.07 16.65 0.24
N HIS A 74 5.74 15.64 0.81
CA HIS A 74 7.16 15.73 1.12
C HIS A 74 8.03 15.92 -0.14
N ALA A 75 7.74 15.20 -1.23
CA ALA A 75 8.47 15.35 -2.48
C ALA A 75 8.32 16.76 -3.07
N GLU A 76 7.10 17.30 -3.08
CA GLU A 76 6.80 18.67 -3.54
C GLU A 76 7.55 19.72 -2.70
N TRP A 77 7.52 19.57 -1.37
CA TRP A 77 8.26 20.44 -0.47
C TRP A 77 9.78 20.35 -0.69
N SER A 78 10.32 19.14 -0.83
CA SER A 78 11.76 18.90 -1.05
C SER A 78 12.24 19.50 -2.38
N ASP A 79 11.44 19.39 -3.44
CA ASP A 79 11.75 20.02 -4.72
C ASP A 79 11.66 21.55 -4.66
N ALA A 80 10.68 22.11 -3.96
CA ALA A 80 10.57 23.55 -3.76
C ALA A 80 11.72 24.12 -2.91
N THR A 81 12.20 23.35 -1.92
CA THR A 81 13.22 23.80 -0.96
C THR A 81 14.64 23.65 -1.50
N PHE A 82 14.94 22.50 -2.11
CA PHE A 82 16.30 22.15 -2.50
C PHE A 82 16.52 22.15 -4.02
N GLY A 83 15.46 22.11 -4.83
CA GLY A 83 15.56 21.93 -6.27
C GLY A 83 16.00 20.52 -6.65
N ASN A 84 16.61 20.38 -7.83
CA ASN A 84 17.05 19.08 -8.36
C ASN A 84 18.48 18.72 -7.91
N VAL A 85 18.62 18.22 -6.68
CA VAL A 85 19.93 17.90 -6.07
C VAL A 85 20.39 16.45 -6.29
N GLY A 86 19.58 15.62 -6.95
CA GLY A 86 19.83 14.17 -7.07
C GLY A 86 19.82 13.45 -5.70
N PRO A 87 20.11 12.15 -5.64
CA PRO A 87 19.96 11.36 -4.41
C PRO A 87 21.11 11.53 -3.40
N VAL A 88 22.27 12.05 -3.83
CA VAL A 88 23.51 12.01 -3.03
C VAL A 88 23.39 12.86 -1.77
N GLY A 89 22.74 14.03 -1.86
CA GLY A 89 22.48 14.90 -0.72
C GLY A 89 21.64 14.20 0.36
N PRO A 90 20.42 13.75 0.03
CA PRO A 90 19.57 13.01 0.96
C PRO A 90 20.24 11.78 1.56
N LEU A 91 21.01 11.00 0.79
CA LEU A 91 21.72 9.82 1.31
C LEU A 91 22.84 10.17 2.30
N LYS A 92 23.57 11.26 2.07
CA LYS A 92 24.56 11.74 3.04
C LYS A 92 23.90 12.21 4.33
N HIS A 93 22.77 12.91 4.21
CA HIS A 93 22.00 13.33 5.37
C HIS A 93 21.45 12.12 6.13
N LEU A 94 20.89 11.13 5.42
CA LEU A 94 20.40 9.88 6.02
C LEU A 94 21.46 9.17 6.88
N SER A 95 22.73 9.19 6.45
CA SER A 95 23.81 8.60 7.24
C SER A 95 24.05 9.29 8.60
N LYS A 96 23.74 10.58 8.70
CA LYS A 96 23.83 11.37 9.94
C LYS A 96 22.64 11.06 10.86
N GLU A 97 21.42 11.14 10.32
CA GLU A 97 20.19 10.89 11.09
C GLU A 97 20.14 9.43 11.59
N ALA A 98 20.71 8.47 10.84
CA ALA A 98 20.86 7.10 11.31
C ALA A 98 21.78 6.98 12.56
N LEU A 99 22.80 7.83 12.68
CA LEU A 99 23.65 7.88 13.88
C LEU A 99 22.93 8.57 15.05
N GLU A 100 22.09 9.58 14.77
CA GLU A 100 21.27 10.27 15.78
C GLU A 100 20.17 9.34 16.32
N ALA A 101 19.43 8.65 15.44
CA ALA A 101 18.48 7.58 15.80
C ALA A 101 19.13 6.44 16.60
N ALA A 102 20.40 6.11 16.31
CA ALA A 102 21.14 5.11 17.07
C ALA A 102 21.55 5.62 18.47
N ALA A 103 21.77 6.93 18.63
CA ALA A 103 22.11 7.55 19.90
C ALA A 103 20.88 7.75 20.80
N ASP A 104 19.72 8.08 20.22
CA ASP A 104 18.44 8.17 20.90
C ASP A 104 17.32 7.48 20.10
N PRO A 105 17.18 6.15 20.20
CA PRO A 105 16.16 5.42 19.47
C PRO A 105 14.74 5.72 19.95
N SER A 106 14.59 6.45 21.06
CA SER A 106 13.30 6.86 21.59
C SER A 106 12.77 8.15 20.98
N ASP A 107 13.60 8.90 20.25
CA ASP A 107 13.17 10.10 19.53
C ASP A 107 12.48 9.71 18.20
N PRO A 108 11.16 9.91 18.05
CA PRO A 108 10.44 9.59 16.82
C PRO A 108 10.79 10.49 15.63
N LEU A 109 11.38 11.67 15.87
CA LEU A 109 11.75 12.61 14.80
C LEU A 109 12.89 12.04 13.94
N GLU A 110 13.88 11.42 14.58
CA GLU A 110 15.03 10.80 13.89
C GLU A 110 14.60 9.65 12.95
N TRP A 111 13.58 8.89 13.36
CA TRP A 111 12.96 7.87 12.51
C TRP A 111 12.21 8.47 11.32
N ALA A 112 11.51 9.59 11.55
CA ALA A 112 10.81 10.31 10.49
C ALA A 112 11.80 10.87 9.47
N ASP A 113 12.89 11.49 9.92
CA ASP A 113 13.94 12.02 9.05
C ASP A 113 14.58 10.91 8.22
N MET A 114 14.89 9.75 8.82
CA MET A 114 15.37 8.59 8.05
C MET A 114 14.37 8.17 6.96
N GLN A 115 13.07 8.11 7.28
CA GLN A 115 12.05 7.68 6.34
C GLN A 115 11.89 8.66 5.17
N PHE A 116 11.86 9.97 5.46
CA PHE A 116 11.72 11.03 4.46
C PHE A 116 12.94 11.13 3.55
N LEU A 117 14.15 11.05 4.12
CA LEU A 117 15.40 11.10 3.36
C LEU A 117 15.57 9.89 2.43
N LEU A 118 15.14 8.70 2.88
CA LEU A 118 15.13 7.51 2.03
C LEU A 118 14.15 7.66 0.86
N TRP A 119 12.91 8.10 1.12
CA TRP A 119 11.93 8.36 0.07
C TRP A 119 12.42 9.40 -0.94
N ASP A 120 13.09 10.45 -0.47
CA ASP A 120 13.65 11.50 -1.31
C ASP A 120 14.78 11.00 -2.20
N ALA A 121 15.68 10.19 -1.64
CA ALA A 121 16.75 9.57 -2.41
C ALA A 121 16.21 8.62 -3.50
N GLN A 122 15.25 7.75 -3.15
CA GLN A 122 14.64 6.79 -4.07
C GLN A 122 13.95 7.50 -5.24
N ARG A 123 13.06 8.47 -4.96
CA ARG A 123 12.32 9.19 -6.01
C ARG A 123 13.25 9.94 -6.96
N ARG A 124 14.33 10.53 -6.42
CA ARG A 124 15.34 11.27 -7.23
C ARG A 124 16.17 10.34 -8.12
N MET A 125 16.19 9.04 -7.82
CA MET A 125 16.75 7.99 -8.70
C MET A 125 15.72 7.33 -9.62
N GLY A 126 14.46 7.79 -9.61
CA GLY A 126 13.39 7.14 -10.37
C GLY A 126 13.01 5.76 -9.83
N ILE A 127 13.35 5.45 -8.58
CA ILE A 127 12.97 4.20 -7.93
C ILE A 127 11.60 4.39 -7.29
N SER A 128 10.64 3.54 -7.70
CA SER A 128 9.31 3.45 -7.12
C SER A 128 9.26 2.32 -6.07
N ASP A 129 8.41 2.45 -5.06
CA ASP A 129 8.13 1.39 -4.08
C ASP A 129 6.81 0.64 -4.36
N ASN A 130 6.23 0.84 -5.55
CA ASN A 130 5.00 0.17 -5.99
C ASN A 130 5.25 -1.25 -6.51
#